data_AF-A0A957YMF8-F1
#
_entry.id   AF-A0A957YMF8-F1
#
_cell.length_a   1.000
_cell.length_b   1.000
_cell.length_c   1.000
_cell.angle_alpha   90.00
_cell.angle_beta   90.00
_cell.angle_gamma   90.00
#
_symmetry.space_group_name_H-M   'P 1'
#
loop_
_entity.id
_entity.type
_entity.pdbx_description
1 polymer ?
#
loop_
_entity_poly.entity_id
_entity_poly.type
_entity_poly.pdbx_seq_one_letter_code
_entity_poly.pdbx_strand_id
1 'polypeptide(L)'
;DANANDASGNGFDGRLTNGATINTTASTNKIGAGKVLLDGSNDYVNLTNRVASFQSLNTGTIAAWVRPSSYQTGVIFEVADRGDSDSRLALIYDADGSVDFYIRDGFSTYLRLNTNAGRLPLNTWTHVAVTVDSTGNKIYVNGVQVTGPDLTYLNGSSSTDRFIDDVTRLDYMAWGAHRFSSIFFANRFPGFIDDARIYNRALSDAEVTALYAFDGSATPPRTDPQTACLLTPLGTADGFNLFTLDSATAFSGSTLGRAVIGGSANISSYGIGQSLTNSNGLRDDLIVQSVLTYSGGQVYNGNVVYGLSAIMSPDVFVPNGTVRQAQIYNMAQVTSELRTLSARLSQLPANGASGNQSGSLVLTGTDSERNVFSVSATDLSLANGIYINVPVGSTALINVSGISGTLANKAIYINNDNSDAPAGQERVLFNFYQASSLTVSSISVKGSILAPYALLNLTNGQVNGNVIANQILTSSAEIRNYLFAGCLPPQ
;
A
#
# COMPACT_ATOMS: atom_id res chain seq x y z
N ASP A 1 -16.79 -6.03 5.66
CA ASP A 1 -16.09 -7.32 5.41
C ASP A 1 -16.73 -8.49 6.17
N ALA A 2 -16.19 -9.72 6.01
CA ALA A 2 -16.65 -10.91 6.74
C ALA A 2 -15.81 -11.23 8.01
N ASN A 3 -14.80 -10.42 8.30
CA ASN A 3 -13.93 -10.53 9.47
C ASN A 3 -13.54 -9.12 9.96
N ALA A 4 -12.71 -9.05 11.01
CA ALA A 4 -12.17 -7.79 11.56
C ALA A 4 -10.72 -7.54 11.12
N ASN A 5 -10.31 -8.08 9.97
CA ASN A 5 -8.96 -7.91 9.46
C ASN A 5 -8.77 -6.50 8.89
N ASP A 6 -7.52 -6.04 8.88
CA ASP A 6 -7.15 -4.75 8.33
C ASP A 6 -7.15 -4.79 6.80
N ALA A 7 -8.08 -4.03 6.19
CA ALA A 7 -8.18 -3.90 4.75
C ALA A 7 -7.14 -2.95 4.14
N SER A 8 -6.38 -2.20 4.94
CA SER A 8 -5.34 -1.27 4.43
C SER A 8 -4.08 -1.96 3.93
N GLY A 9 -3.89 -3.25 4.26
CA GLY A 9 -2.72 -4.03 3.90
C GLY A 9 -1.52 -3.86 4.87
N ASN A 10 -1.69 -3.08 5.94
CA ASN A 10 -0.63 -2.86 6.95
C ASN A 10 -0.59 -3.95 8.03
N GLY A 11 -1.54 -4.89 8.02
CA GLY A 11 -1.58 -6.01 8.96
C GLY A 11 -2.02 -5.60 10.37
N PHE A 12 -2.75 -4.49 10.50
CA PHE A 12 -3.28 -4.00 11.79
C PHE A 12 -4.60 -4.67 12.17
N ASP A 13 -4.68 -6.00 11.99
CA ASP A 13 -5.91 -6.77 12.22
C ASP A 13 -6.46 -6.54 13.63
N GLY A 14 -7.77 -6.32 13.71
CA GLY A 14 -8.52 -6.21 14.94
C GLY A 14 -8.95 -7.56 15.48
N ARG A 15 -8.98 -7.70 16.81
CA ARG A 15 -9.47 -8.92 17.46
C ARG A 15 -10.84 -8.68 18.10
N LEU A 16 -11.86 -9.33 17.57
CA LEU A 16 -13.18 -9.43 18.20
C LEU A 16 -13.04 -10.05 19.60
N THR A 17 -13.61 -9.41 20.61
CA THR A 17 -13.43 -9.80 22.01
C THR A 17 -14.78 -9.89 22.74
N ASN A 18 -14.87 -10.85 23.67
CA ASN A 18 -15.99 -11.08 24.60
C ASN A 18 -17.36 -11.49 24.02
N GLY A 19 -17.46 -11.72 22.72
CA GLY A 19 -18.74 -12.03 22.09
C GLY A 19 -19.03 -11.16 20.86
N ALA A 20 -18.22 -10.13 20.63
CA ALA A 20 -18.29 -9.30 19.44
C ALA A 20 -18.27 -10.17 18.17
N THR A 21 -19.17 -9.88 17.24
CA THR A 21 -19.32 -10.66 15.99
C THR A 21 -19.37 -9.75 14.77
N ILE A 22 -19.04 -10.32 13.60
CA ILE A 22 -19.38 -9.69 12.32
C ILE A 22 -20.81 -10.10 11.97
N ASN A 23 -21.70 -9.13 11.88
CA ASN A 23 -23.07 -9.33 11.43
C ASN A 23 -23.18 -9.05 9.92
N THR A 24 -23.38 -10.09 9.14
CA THR A 24 -23.47 -10.04 7.67
C THR A 24 -24.91 -9.94 7.14
N THR A 25 -25.89 -9.63 8.00
CA THR A 25 -27.29 -9.50 7.59
C THR A 25 -27.46 -8.28 6.68
N ALA A 26 -27.64 -8.52 5.38
CA ALA A 26 -27.52 -7.54 4.30
C ALA A 26 -28.42 -6.29 4.43
N SER A 27 -29.59 -6.39 5.06
CA SER A 27 -30.55 -5.29 5.19
C SER A 27 -30.10 -4.15 6.12
N THR A 28 -28.96 -4.29 6.80
CA THR A 28 -28.48 -3.33 7.81
C THR A 28 -27.01 -2.95 7.66
N ASN A 29 -26.33 -3.42 6.61
CA ASN A 29 -24.94 -3.04 6.34
C ASN A 29 -24.87 -1.59 5.88
N LYS A 30 -23.76 -0.91 6.18
CA LYS A 30 -23.53 0.42 5.65
C LYS A 30 -22.54 0.41 4.50
N ILE A 31 -21.39 -0.25 4.68
CA ILE A 31 -20.37 -0.44 3.66
C ILE A 31 -20.04 -1.92 3.53
N GLY A 32 -20.03 -2.43 2.30
CA GLY A 32 -19.68 -3.82 2.03
C GLY A 32 -20.60 -4.86 2.68
N ALA A 33 -20.04 -6.02 2.99
CA ALA A 33 -20.81 -7.23 3.29
C ALA A 33 -21.09 -7.49 4.79
N GLY A 34 -20.54 -6.70 5.71
CA GLY A 34 -20.70 -6.96 7.14
C GLY A 34 -20.13 -5.86 8.02
N LYS A 35 -20.65 -5.80 9.24
CA LYS A 35 -20.41 -4.78 10.28
C LYS A 35 -20.14 -5.44 11.62
N VAL A 36 -19.42 -4.78 12.51
CA VAL A 36 -19.23 -5.27 13.88
C VAL A 36 -20.51 -5.04 14.68
N LEU A 37 -20.99 -6.09 15.36
CA LEU A 37 -22.05 -6.01 16.37
C LEU A 37 -21.43 -6.03 17.76
N LEU A 38 -21.80 -5.05 18.58
CA LEU A 38 -21.40 -4.91 19.97
C LEU A 38 -22.65 -4.85 20.85
N ASP A 39 -22.70 -5.71 21.86
CA ASP A 39 -23.88 -5.87 22.73
C ASP A 39 -24.11 -4.76 23.76
N GLY A 40 -23.15 -3.84 23.91
CA GLY A 40 -23.20 -2.75 24.89
C GLY A 40 -22.84 -3.16 26.33
N SER A 41 -22.40 -4.40 26.55
CA SER A 41 -22.07 -4.93 27.89
C SER A 41 -20.57 -5.16 28.05
N ASN A 42 -19.95 -5.96 27.18
CA ASN A 42 -18.52 -6.28 27.29
C ASN A 42 -17.80 -6.46 25.95
N ASP A 43 -18.52 -6.41 24.83
CA ASP A 43 -18.00 -6.57 23.47
C ASP A 43 -17.15 -5.39 23.01
N TYR A 44 -16.08 -5.68 22.26
CA TYR A 44 -15.26 -4.67 21.58
C TYR A 44 -14.32 -5.28 20.54
N VAL A 45 -13.71 -4.44 19.71
CA VAL A 45 -12.60 -4.81 18.81
C VAL A 45 -11.30 -4.35 19.42
N ASN A 46 -10.43 -5.30 19.77
CA ASN A 46 -9.17 -5.04 20.44
C ASN A 46 -8.04 -4.77 19.43
N LEU A 47 -7.36 -3.64 19.60
CA LEU A 47 -6.19 -3.21 18.82
C LEU A 47 -4.95 -2.95 19.71
N THR A 48 -4.96 -3.41 20.95
CA THR A 48 -3.88 -3.15 21.93
C THR A 48 -2.48 -3.49 21.39
N ASN A 49 -2.36 -4.59 20.65
CA ASN A 49 -1.07 -5.01 20.05
C ASN A 49 -0.60 -4.11 18.90
N ARG A 50 -1.36 -3.07 18.55
CA ARG A 50 -1.05 -2.11 17.49
C ARG A 50 -0.61 -0.75 18.03
N VAL A 51 -0.75 -0.49 19.33
CA VAL A 51 -0.46 0.83 19.94
C VAL A 51 0.90 1.39 19.51
N ALA A 52 1.94 0.56 19.50
CA ALA A 52 3.29 0.97 19.10
C ALA A 52 3.38 1.54 17.67
N SER A 53 2.46 1.17 16.78
CA SER A 53 2.36 1.67 15.40
C SER A 53 1.64 3.02 15.29
N PHE A 54 0.89 3.44 16.32
CA PHE A 54 0.09 4.66 16.31
C PHE A 54 0.57 5.72 17.32
N GLN A 55 1.33 5.32 18.35
CA GLN A 55 1.71 6.19 19.47
C GLN A 55 2.54 7.44 19.09
N SER A 56 3.11 7.48 17.89
CA SER A 56 3.90 8.63 17.39
C SER A 56 3.12 9.53 16.43
N LEU A 57 1.82 9.29 16.25
CA LEU A 57 1.00 10.11 15.35
C LEU A 57 0.60 11.42 16.04
N ASN A 58 1.09 12.53 15.48
CA ASN A 58 0.76 13.90 15.88
C ASN A 58 -0.26 14.58 14.94
N THR A 59 -0.64 13.90 13.87
CA THR A 59 -1.70 14.29 12.94
C THR A 59 -2.44 13.04 12.50
N GLY A 60 -3.72 13.16 12.18
CA GLY A 60 -4.48 12.02 11.71
C GLY A 60 -5.96 12.28 11.50
N THR A 61 -6.64 11.22 11.11
CA THR A 61 -8.11 11.18 11.04
C THR A 61 -8.61 9.89 11.65
N ILE A 62 -9.63 9.97 12.49
CA ILE A 62 -10.37 8.81 13.00
C ILE A 62 -11.79 8.91 12.44
N ALA A 63 -12.28 7.88 11.76
CA ALA A 63 -13.60 7.88 11.14
C ALA A 63 -14.30 6.52 11.27
N ALA A 64 -15.62 6.51 11.36
CA ALA A 64 -16.43 5.30 11.33
C ALA A 64 -17.89 5.60 10.95
N TRP A 65 -18.56 4.61 10.37
CA TRP A 65 -20.02 4.54 10.42
C TRP A 65 -20.45 3.89 11.73
N VAL A 66 -21.39 4.53 12.44
CA VAL A 66 -21.89 4.06 13.72
C VAL A 66 -23.42 4.04 13.74
N ARG A 67 -24.00 3.05 14.44
CA ARG A 67 -25.45 2.89 14.61
C ARG A 67 -25.76 2.44 16.04
N PRO A 68 -25.86 3.38 17.00
CA PRO A 68 -26.11 3.04 18.39
C PRO A 68 -27.53 2.50 18.60
N SER A 69 -27.73 1.56 19.53
CA SER A 69 -29.04 0.96 19.82
C SER A 69 -29.70 1.47 21.11
N SER A 70 -28.97 2.17 21.97
CA SER A 70 -29.50 2.82 23.17
C SER A 70 -28.76 4.14 23.46
N TYR A 71 -29.42 5.04 24.19
CA TYR A 71 -28.78 6.26 24.67
C TYR A 71 -28.03 5.98 25.97
N GLN A 72 -26.71 5.99 25.88
CA GLN A 72 -25.76 5.94 26.97
C GLN A 72 -24.49 6.65 26.53
N THR A 73 -23.53 6.88 27.43
CA THR A 73 -22.19 7.23 26.98
C THR A 73 -21.51 5.99 26.40
N GLY A 74 -21.10 6.04 25.14
CA GLY A 74 -20.47 4.90 24.45
C GLY A 74 -19.22 5.31 23.68
N VAL A 75 -18.16 4.51 23.81
CA VAL A 75 -16.90 4.73 23.09
C VAL A 75 -16.99 4.22 21.68
N ILE A 76 -16.73 5.08 20.70
CA ILE A 76 -16.57 4.66 19.30
C ILE A 76 -15.14 4.16 19.12
N PHE A 77 -14.15 4.98 19.49
CA PHE A 77 -12.73 4.66 19.42
C PHE A 77 -11.97 5.24 20.60
N GLU A 78 -10.95 4.53 21.08
CA GLU A 78 -10.07 4.98 22.16
C GLU A 78 -8.64 4.47 22.01
N VAL A 79 -7.69 5.32 22.39
CA VAL A 79 -6.32 4.96 22.81
C VAL A 79 -6.09 5.48 24.23
N ALA A 80 -5.50 4.65 25.09
CA ALA A 80 -5.33 5.00 26.51
C ALA A 80 -4.07 4.38 27.13
N ASP A 81 -3.64 4.96 28.25
CA ASP A 81 -2.73 4.35 29.22
C ASP A 81 -3.56 3.68 30.32
N ARG A 82 -3.56 2.34 30.40
CA ARG A 82 -4.32 1.60 31.43
C ARG A 82 -3.72 1.72 32.82
N GLY A 83 -2.47 2.17 32.92
CA GLY A 83 -1.78 2.48 34.17
C GLY A 83 -2.21 3.81 34.78
N ASP A 84 -2.85 4.69 34.00
CA ASP A 84 -3.40 5.97 34.43
C ASP A 84 -4.81 6.16 33.85
N SER A 85 -5.82 5.99 34.70
CA SER A 85 -7.24 6.01 34.31
C SER A 85 -7.73 7.31 33.66
N ASP A 86 -6.89 8.35 33.63
CA ASP A 86 -7.21 9.67 33.09
C ASP A 86 -6.38 10.05 31.84
N SER A 87 -5.53 9.17 31.31
CA SER A 87 -4.70 9.42 30.11
C SER A 87 -5.24 8.71 28.87
N ARG A 88 -5.86 9.46 27.95
CA ARG A 88 -6.49 8.93 26.73
C ARG A 88 -6.83 9.98 25.67
N LEU A 89 -6.97 9.50 24.44
CA LEU A 89 -7.72 10.13 23.36
C LEU A 89 -8.95 9.27 23.08
N ALA A 90 -10.13 9.87 23.07
CA ALA A 90 -11.37 9.15 22.84
C ALA A 90 -12.32 9.92 21.92
N LEU A 91 -12.92 9.18 20.98
CA LEU A 91 -14.12 9.58 20.24
C LEU A 91 -15.31 8.81 20.81
N ILE A 92 -16.26 9.53 21.37
CA ILE A 92 -17.42 8.97 22.06
C ILE A 92 -18.71 9.61 21.57
N TYR A 93 -19.84 9.02 21.97
CA TYR A 93 -21.11 9.70 21.98
C TYR A 93 -21.69 9.70 23.39
N ASP A 94 -22.46 10.73 23.73
CA ASP A 94 -23.10 10.90 25.04
C ASP A 94 -24.58 10.48 25.03
N ALA A 95 -25.17 10.42 26.22
CA ALA A 95 -26.54 9.98 26.43
C ALA A 95 -27.61 10.85 25.73
N ASP A 96 -27.28 12.07 25.29
CA ASP A 96 -28.15 12.92 24.49
C ASP A 96 -27.91 12.79 22.97
N GLY A 97 -26.98 11.94 22.56
CA GLY A 97 -26.60 11.72 21.17
C GLY A 97 -25.60 12.74 20.61
N SER A 98 -24.99 13.62 21.42
CA SER A 98 -23.85 14.42 20.97
C SER A 98 -22.62 13.55 20.71
N VAL A 99 -21.76 13.96 19.78
CA VAL A 99 -20.41 13.40 19.61
C VAL A 99 -19.43 14.24 20.42
N ASP A 100 -18.60 13.58 21.22
CA ASP A 100 -17.55 14.21 22.02
C ASP A 100 -16.19 13.62 21.60
N PHE A 101 -15.21 14.49 21.39
CA PHE A 101 -13.83 14.14 21.16
C PHE A 101 -12.94 14.88 22.14
N TYR A 102 -12.10 14.13 22.86
CA TYR A 102 -11.19 14.73 23.82
C TYR A 102 -9.90 13.95 24.00
N ILE A 103 -8.90 14.68 24.49
CA ILE A 103 -7.54 14.24 24.75
C ILE A 103 -7.16 14.74 26.13
N ARG A 104 -6.73 13.80 26.97
CA ARG A 104 -6.36 14.03 28.36
C ARG A 104 -5.08 13.25 28.67
N ASP A 105 -4.17 13.86 29.42
CA ASP A 105 -2.98 13.18 29.94
C ASP A 105 -2.65 13.70 31.35
N GLY A 106 -2.34 12.79 32.28
CA GLY A 106 -1.89 13.14 33.63
C GLY A 106 -2.84 14.12 34.34
N PHE A 107 -4.13 13.79 34.38
CA PHE A 107 -5.24 14.60 34.89
C PHE A 107 -5.57 15.89 34.12
N SER A 108 -4.79 16.31 33.13
CA SER A 108 -5.00 17.54 32.36
C SER A 108 -5.75 17.29 31.06
N THR A 109 -6.85 18.01 30.81
CA THR A 109 -7.58 17.91 29.54
C THR A 109 -7.02 18.94 28.57
N TYR A 110 -6.37 18.48 27.49
CA TYR A 110 -5.76 19.35 26.50
C TYR A 110 -6.76 19.83 25.46
N LEU A 111 -7.65 18.94 25.04
CA LEU A 111 -8.69 19.21 24.05
C LEU A 111 -9.95 18.48 24.48
N ARG A 112 -11.10 19.17 24.44
CA ARG A 112 -12.42 18.55 24.53
C ARG A 112 -13.42 19.37 23.75
N LEU A 113 -14.02 18.77 22.74
CA LEU A 113 -15.04 19.38 21.91
C LEU A 113 -16.27 18.47 21.80
N ASN A 114 -17.44 19.07 21.85
CA ASN A 114 -18.72 18.38 21.89
C ASN A 114 -19.68 19.03 20.88
N THR A 115 -20.35 18.22 20.07
CA THR A 115 -21.41 18.70 19.16
C THR A 115 -22.70 18.94 19.92
N ASN A 116 -23.66 19.68 19.37
CA ASN A 116 -25.01 19.69 19.96
C ASN A 116 -25.66 18.28 20.07
N ALA A 117 -26.64 18.17 20.97
CA ALA A 117 -27.40 16.95 21.22
C ALA A 117 -28.12 16.43 19.96
N GLY A 118 -28.34 15.12 19.91
CA GLY A 118 -29.14 14.46 18.87
C GLY A 118 -28.42 14.21 17.54
N ARG A 119 -27.10 14.43 17.46
CA ARG A 119 -26.32 14.16 16.23
C ARG A 119 -26.25 12.69 15.84
N LEU A 120 -26.34 11.78 16.82
CA LEU A 120 -26.41 10.33 16.61
C LEU A 120 -27.79 9.83 17.03
N PRO A 121 -28.77 9.79 16.11
CA PRO A 121 -30.05 9.13 16.37
C PRO A 121 -29.87 7.63 16.57
N LEU A 122 -30.65 7.04 17.48
CA LEU A 122 -30.65 5.60 17.67
C LEU A 122 -31.08 4.88 16.39
N ASN A 123 -30.52 3.70 16.18
CA ASN A 123 -30.87 2.79 15.10
C ASN A 123 -30.73 3.39 13.69
N THR A 124 -29.93 4.46 13.56
CA THR A 124 -29.65 5.14 12.30
C THR A 124 -28.14 5.18 12.06
N TRP A 125 -27.71 4.83 10.84
CA TRP A 125 -26.31 4.95 10.46
C TRP A 125 -25.92 6.42 10.38
N THR A 126 -24.88 6.78 11.13
CA THR A 126 -24.29 8.11 11.13
C THR A 126 -22.80 7.97 10.89
N HIS A 127 -22.24 8.74 9.96
CA HIS A 127 -20.79 8.79 9.77
C HIS A 127 -20.21 9.86 10.70
N VAL A 128 -19.19 9.49 11.45
CA VAL A 128 -18.47 10.41 12.35
C VAL A 128 -17.01 10.41 11.98
N ALA A 129 -16.40 11.60 11.94
CA ALA A 129 -14.96 11.72 11.72
C ALA A 129 -14.38 12.88 12.54
N VAL A 130 -13.13 12.74 12.96
CA VAL A 130 -12.31 13.81 13.54
C VAL A 130 -10.99 13.87 12.78
N THR A 131 -10.60 15.06 12.35
CA THR A 131 -9.31 15.32 11.68
C THR A 131 -8.47 16.25 12.55
N VAL A 132 -7.19 15.97 12.71
CA VAL A 132 -6.22 16.82 13.41
C VAL A 132 -4.97 16.99 12.56
N ASP A 133 -4.55 18.24 12.33
CA ASP A 133 -3.28 18.61 11.71
C ASP A 133 -2.61 19.77 12.47
N SER A 134 -1.53 20.31 11.93
CA SER A 134 -0.80 21.44 12.51
C SER A 134 -1.58 22.75 12.58
N THR A 135 -2.75 22.85 11.96
CA THR A 135 -3.64 24.01 12.03
C THR A 135 -4.73 23.84 13.07
N GLY A 136 -4.93 22.62 13.58
CA GLY A 136 -5.83 22.30 14.68
C GLY A 136 -6.74 21.12 14.37
N ASN A 137 -8.00 21.19 14.80
CA ASN A 137 -8.92 20.06 14.79
C ASN A 137 -10.27 20.40 14.15
N LYS A 138 -10.92 19.39 13.58
CA LYS A 138 -12.29 19.45 13.04
C LYS A 138 -13.04 18.17 13.34
N ILE A 139 -14.35 18.28 13.58
CA ILE A 139 -15.27 17.15 13.73
C ILE A 139 -16.36 17.21 12.67
N TYR A 140 -16.75 16.05 12.16
CA TYR A 140 -17.70 15.91 11.07
C TYR A 140 -18.78 14.90 11.43
N VAL A 141 -20.02 15.22 11.04
CA VAL A 141 -21.16 14.32 11.13
C VAL A 141 -21.79 14.23 9.74
N ASN A 142 -21.93 13.01 9.20
CA ASN A 142 -22.45 12.73 7.86
C ASN A 142 -21.72 13.52 6.75
N GLY A 143 -20.39 13.55 6.84
CA GLY A 143 -19.53 14.21 5.85
C GLY A 143 -19.41 15.73 6.00
N VAL A 144 -20.21 16.36 6.87
CA VAL A 144 -20.26 17.82 7.03
C VAL A 144 -19.54 18.24 8.31
N GLN A 145 -18.64 19.22 8.21
CA GLN A 145 -17.95 19.78 9.38
C GLN A 145 -18.95 20.47 10.31
N VAL A 146 -18.90 20.14 11.60
CA VAL A 146 -19.68 20.83 12.64
C VAL A 146 -18.93 22.08 13.07
N THR A 147 -19.58 23.24 13.05
CA THR A 147 -18.95 24.54 13.36
C THR A 147 -19.94 25.48 14.05
N GLY A 148 -19.45 26.61 14.56
CA GLY A 148 -20.28 27.68 15.11
C GLY A 148 -21.09 27.25 16.34
N PRO A 149 -22.39 27.59 16.43
CA PRO A 149 -23.20 27.30 17.62
C PRO A 149 -23.46 25.81 17.85
N ASP A 150 -23.19 24.96 16.87
CA ASP A 150 -23.39 23.51 16.95
C ASP A 150 -22.17 22.77 17.51
N LEU A 151 -21.07 23.48 17.79
CA LEU A 151 -19.83 22.93 18.34
C LEU A 151 -19.38 23.73 19.57
N THR A 152 -19.14 23.04 20.68
CA THR A 152 -18.63 23.65 21.91
C THR A 152 -17.27 23.07 22.27
N TYR A 153 -16.27 23.94 22.46
CA TYR A 153 -14.99 23.57 23.09
C TYR A 153 -15.11 23.76 24.60
N LEU A 154 -15.06 22.66 25.35
CA LEU A 154 -14.95 22.69 26.81
C LEU A 154 -13.50 22.92 27.25
N ASN A 155 -12.54 22.44 26.45
CA ASN A 155 -11.11 22.66 26.60
C ASN A 155 -10.45 22.80 25.23
N GLY A 156 -9.43 23.65 25.13
CA GLY A 156 -8.77 23.97 23.87
C GLY A 156 -9.61 24.86 22.96
N SER A 157 -9.32 24.81 21.67
CA SER A 157 -9.98 25.57 20.61
C SER A 157 -9.86 24.84 19.27
N SER A 158 -10.42 25.40 18.21
CA SER A 158 -10.25 24.87 16.84
C SER A 158 -8.80 24.85 16.37
N SER A 159 -7.91 25.63 16.98
CA SER A 159 -6.47 25.66 16.66
C SER A 159 -5.63 24.72 17.54
N THR A 160 -6.25 23.94 18.42
CA THR A 160 -5.54 22.96 19.25
C THR A 160 -5.25 21.72 18.41
N ASP A 161 -3.99 21.38 18.25
CA ASP A 161 -3.44 20.37 17.35
C ASP A 161 -3.03 19.08 18.08
N ARG A 162 -3.76 18.73 19.13
CA ARG A 162 -3.43 17.58 19.97
C ARG A 162 -3.94 16.29 19.34
N PHE A 163 -3.13 15.24 19.33
CA PHE A 163 -3.51 13.93 18.78
C PHE A 163 -3.06 12.75 19.66
N ILE A 164 -2.60 11.64 19.06
CA ILE A 164 -2.32 10.39 19.79
C ILE A 164 -1.02 10.49 20.59
N ASP A 165 0.01 11.13 20.05
CA ASP A 165 1.31 11.29 20.70
C ASP A 165 1.28 12.16 21.96
N ASP A 166 0.21 12.95 22.15
CA ASP A 166 -0.03 13.75 23.35
C ASP A 166 -0.55 12.97 24.56
N VAL A 167 -0.79 11.66 24.41
CA VAL A 167 -1.12 10.78 25.52
C VAL A 167 0.12 9.95 25.85
N THR A 168 0.65 10.10 27.05
CA THR A 168 1.87 9.40 27.43
C THR A 168 1.59 7.94 27.80
N ARG A 169 2.57 7.06 27.56
CA ARG A 169 2.56 5.64 27.98
C ARG A 169 1.35 4.83 27.50
N LEU A 170 0.86 5.11 26.29
CA LEU A 170 -0.22 4.34 25.68
C LEU A 170 0.07 2.84 25.71
N ASP A 171 -0.92 2.06 26.15
CA ASP A 171 -0.82 0.60 26.20
C ASP A 171 -2.17 -0.10 25.92
N TYR A 172 -3.17 0.65 25.46
CA TYR A 172 -4.49 0.19 25.06
C TYR A 172 -5.01 0.94 23.84
N MET A 173 -5.70 0.20 22.97
CA MET A 173 -6.38 0.74 21.79
C MET A 173 -7.55 -0.18 21.43
N ALA A 174 -8.73 0.39 21.16
CA ALA A 174 -9.91 -0.38 20.81
C ALA A 174 -10.97 0.44 20.08
N TRP A 175 -11.84 -0.28 19.35
CA TRP A 175 -13.15 0.22 18.96
C TRP A 175 -14.21 -0.33 19.91
N GLY A 176 -15.13 0.51 20.39
CA GLY A 176 -16.32 0.07 21.11
C GLY A 176 -16.22 -0.02 22.63
N ALA A 177 -15.06 0.26 23.23
CA ALA A 177 -14.88 0.12 24.68
C ALA A 177 -13.92 1.14 25.28
N HIS A 178 -14.34 1.72 26.41
CA HIS A 178 -13.44 2.39 27.34
C HIS A 178 -12.79 1.36 28.26
N ARG A 179 -11.49 1.52 28.50
CA ARG A 179 -10.80 0.84 29.60
C ARG A 179 -10.22 1.82 30.62
N PHE A 180 -10.97 2.03 31.70
CA PHE A 180 -10.57 2.88 32.83
C PHE A 180 -9.31 2.38 33.56
N SER A 181 -9.05 1.08 33.61
CA SER A 181 -7.83 0.55 34.24
C SER A 181 -7.53 -0.87 33.79
N SER A 182 -6.50 -1.50 34.38
CA SER A 182 -6.20 -2.91 34.15
C SER A 182 -7.41 -3.84 34.39
N ILE A 183 -8.37 -3.46 35.24
CA ILE A 183 -9.51 -4.30 35.63
C ILE A 183 -10.90 -3.67 35.39
N PHE A 184 -11.00 -2.36 35.15
CA PHE A 184 -12.28 -1.66 34.97
C PHE A 184 -12.54 -1.25 33.53
N PHE A 185 -13.77 -1.51 33.12
CA PHE A 185 -14.28 -1.32 31.78
C PHE A 185 -15.63 -0.60 31.87
N ALA A 186 -15.85 0.40 31.02
CA ALA A 186 -17.08 1.18 31.02
C ALA A 186 -17.44 1.66 29.61
N ASN A 187 -18.48 2.49 29.50
CA ASN A 187 -18.86 3.25 28.32
C ASN A 187 -18.79 2.43 27.03
N ARG A 188 -19.45 1.27 27.04
CA ARG A 188 -19.49 0.37 25.89
C ARG A 188 -20.31 0.97 24.77
N PHE A 189 -20.00 0.57 23.54
CA PHE A 189 -20.83 0.89 22.40
C PHE A 189 -21.91 -0.18 22.21
N PRO A 190 -23.20 0.13 22.44
CA PRO A 190 -24.31 -0.73 22.08
C PRO A 190 -24.71 -0.49 20.62
N GLY A 191 -24.61 -1.50 19.76
CA GLY A 191 -25.08 -1.42 18.38
C GLY A 191 -24.05 -1.84 17.35
N PHE A 192 -23.98 -1.13 16.22
CA PHE A 192 -23.10 -1.49 15.11
C PHE A 192 -22.04 -0.43 14.79
N ILE A 193 -20.85 -0.91 14.43
CA ILE A 193 -19.77 -0.10 13.83
C ILE A 193 -19.41 -0.72 12.48
N ASP A 194 -19.24 0.11 11.47
CA ASP A 194 -18.88 -0.29 10.10
C ASP A 194 -17.86 0.70 9.51
N ASP A 195 -17.05 0.24 8.56
CA ASP A 195 -16.01 1.03 7.87
C ASP A 195 -15.16 1.92 8.80
N ALA A 196 -14.67 1.32 9.89
CA ALA A 196 -13.84 2.00 10.87
C ALA A 196 -12.42 2.23 10.30
N ARG A 197 -11.94 3.48 10.33
CA ARG A 197 -10.69 3.91 9.69
C ARG A 197 -9.86 4.81 10.57
N ILE A 198 -8.54 4.65 10.46
CA ILE A 198 -7.54 5.55 11.04
C ILE A 198 -6.58 5.93 9.93
N TYR A 199 -6.38 7.23 9.73
CA TYR A 199 -5.42 7.79 8.79
C TYR A 199 -4.30 8.47 9.57
N ASN A 200 -3.07 8.32 9.09
CA ASN A 200 -1.89 9.03 9.60
C ASN A 200 -1.76 10.46 9.06
N ARG A 201 -2.87 11.04 8.57
CA ARG A 201 -2.98 12.41 8.07
C ARG A 201 -4.38 12.95 8.34
N ALA A 202 -4.51 14.27 8.46
CA ALA A 202 -5.82 14.91 8.37
C ALA A 202 -6.38 14.74 6.95
N LEU A 203 -7.63 14.27 6.86
CA LEU A 203 -8.42 14.33 5.63
C LEU A 203 -8.95 15.75 5.43
N SER A 204 -9.00 16.22 4.19
CA SER A 204 -9.67 17.49 3.87
C SER A 204 -11.19 17.36 3.96
N ASP A 205 -11.91 18.50 4.01
CA ASP A 205 -13.39 18.52 4.04
C ASP A 205 -13.98 17.72 2.86
N ALA A 206 -13.36 17.82 1.68
CA ALA A 206 -13.76 17.08 0.48
C ALA A 206 -13.51 15.58 0.61
N GLU A 207 -12.39 15.18 1.21
CA GLU A 207 -12.08 13.77 1.45
C GLU A 207 -13.00 13.13 2.50
N VAL A 208 -13.36 13.87 3.55
CA VAL A 208 -14.36 13.40 4.53
C VAL A 208 -15.75 13.30 3.89
N THR A 209 -16.11 14.25 3.03
CA THR A 209 -17.36 14.20 2.25
C THR A 209 -17.38 12.99 1.32
N ALA A 210 -16.27 12.72 0.63
CA ALA A 210 -16.13 11.56 -0.25
C ALA A 210 -16.15 10.25 0.54
N LEU A 211 -15.52 10.21 1.72
CA LEU A 211 -15.57 9.06 2.62
C LEU A 211 -17.00 8.77 3.10
N TYR A 212 -17.76 9.81 3.43
CA TYR A 212 -19.19 9.67 3.75
C TYR A 212 -20.02 9.19 2.55
N ALA A 213 -19.72 9.67 1.34
CA ALA A 213 -20.44 9.27 0.13
C ALA A 213 -20.04 7.88 -0.39
N PHE A 214 -18.97 7.28 0.14
CA PHE A 214 -18.50 5.96 -0.25
C PHE A 214 -19.57 4.91 -0.01
N ASP A 215 -19.80 4.01 -0.98
CA ASP A 215 -20.83 2.97 -0.92
C ASP A 215 -20.25 1.54 -0.99
N GLY A 216 -18.91 1.41 -0.98
CA GLY A 216 -18.23 0.12 -1.09
C GLY A 216 -18.04 -0.39 -2.53
N SER A 217 -18.50 0.34 -3.55
CA SER A 217 -18.08 0.10 -4.94
C SER A 217 -16.64 0.59 -5.15
N ALA A 218 -15.87 -0.08 -6.01
CA ALA A 218 -14.48 0.30 -6.28
C ALA A 218 -14.38 1.81 -6.61
N THR A 219 -13.68 2.51 -5.72
CA THR A 219 -13.42 3.95 -5.50
C THR A 219 -13.99 5.01 -6.47
N PRO A 220 -14.68 6.06 -5.94
CA PRO A 220 -14.79 7.37 -6.60
C PRO A 220 -13.40 8.01 -6.82
N PRO A 221 -13.25 8.89 -7.84
CA PRO A 221 -11.99 9.57 -8.12
C PRO A 221 -11.66 10.59 -7.02
N ARG A 222 -10.44 10.52 -6.49
CA ARG A 222 -9.88 11.49 -5.55
C ARG A 222 -9.51 12.76 -6.31
N THR A 223 -10.25 13.85 -6.09
CA THR A 223 -9.83 15.20 -6.52
C THR A 223 -9.06 15.89 -5.41
N ASP A 224 -7.74 15.72 -5.38
CA ASP A 224 -6.81 16.68 -4.78
C ASP A 224 -5.51 16.69 -5.61
N PRO A 225 -4.95 17.85 -6.00
CA PRO A 225 -3.77 17.91 -6.84
C PRO A 225 -2.50 17.78 -5.98
N GLN A 226 -1.73 16.73 -6.25
CA GLN A 226 -0.41 16.36 -5.68
C GLN A 226 -0.44 15.64 -4.31
N THR A 227 0.42 14.61 -4.17
CA THR A 227 0.74 13.86 -2.93
C THR A 227 -0.18 12.68 -2.55
N ALA A 228 -0.34 11.70 -3.45
CA ALA A 228 -0.80 10.36 -3.06
C ALA A 228 -0.05 9.28 -3.83
N CYS A 229 0.74 8.47 -3.12
CA CYS A 229 1.40 7.31 -3.70
C CYS A 229 0.40 6.16 -3.87
N LEU A 230 0.44 5.48 -5.02
CA LEU A 230 -0.27 4.21 -5.19
C LEU A 230 0.28 3.15 -4.21
N LEU A 231 -0.61 2.38 -3.59
CA LEU A 231 -0.25 1.23 -2.74
C LEU A 231 0.28 0.05 -3.56
N THR A 232 -0.19 -0.09 -4.80
CA THR A 232 0.30 -1.06 -5.80
C THR A 232 0.77 -0.27 -7.02
N PRO A 233 1.93 0.40 -6.95
CA PRO A 233 2.40 1.30 -8.00
C PRO A 233 2.49 0.64 -9.38
N LEU A 234 2.73 -0.67 -9.44
CA LEU A 234 2.81 -1.44 -10.70
C LEU A 234 1.57 -2.32 -10.95
N GLY A 235 0.47 -2.10 -10.23
CA GLY A 235 -0.79 -2.82 -10.39
C GLY A 235 -0.64 -4.33 -10.22
N THR A 236 -1.16 -5.11 -11.17
CA THR A 236 -1.06 -6.58 -11.13
C THR A 236 0.39 -7.10 -11.11
N ALA A 237 1.37 -6.34 -11.61
CA ALA A 237 2.78 -6.74 -11.64
C ALA A 237 3.55 -6.46 -10.34
N ASP A 238 2.95 -5.75 -9.38
CA ASP A 238 3.62 -5.21 -8.19
C ASP A 238 4.33 -6.28 -7.35
N GLY A 239 3.67 -7.42 -7.15
CA GLY A 239 4.19 -8.54 -6.37
C GLY A 239 5.13 -9.51 -7.11
N PHE A 240 5.64 -9.14 -8.29
CA PHE A 240 6.41 -10.03 -9.16
C PHE A 240 7.71 -9.40 -9.66
N ASN A 241 8.81 -10.14 -9.55
CA ASN A 241 10.12 -9.70 -10.03
C ASN A 241 10.24 -9.85 -11.54
N LEU A 242 9.60 -10.86 -12.12
CA LEU A 242 9.47 -11.00 -13.57
C LEU A 242 8.01 -11.01 -13.97
N PHE A 243 7.62 -10.12 -14.88
CA PHE A 243 6.27 -10.06 -15.43
C PHE A 243 6.34 -9.82 -16.95
N THR A 244 6.01 -10.82 -17.76
CA THR A 244 5.90 -10.60 -19.22
C THR A 244 4.46 -10.60 -19.69
N LEU A 245 4.14 -9.74 -20.66
CA LEU A 245 2.79 -9.62 -21.22
C LEU A 245 2.49 -10.73 -22.24
N ASP A 246 3.52 -11.27 -22.89
CA ASP A 246 3.38 -12.26 -23.96
C ASP A 246 4.23 -13.51 -23.76
N SER A 247 5.56 -13.43 -23.77
CA SER A 247 6.38 -14.66 -23.69
C SER A 247 7.70 -14.49 -22.96
N ALA A 248 8.28 -15.62 -22.56
CA ALA A 248 9.60 -15.67 -21.96
C ALA A 248 10.42 -16.85 -22.50
N THR A 249 11.67 -16.58 -22.88
CA THR A 249 12.69 -17.60 -23.05
C THR A 249 13.79 -17.35 -22.02
N ALA A 250 13.95 -18.26 -21.07
CA ALA A 250 14.88 -18.08 -19.95
C ALA A 250 15.86 -19.23 -19.88
N PHE A 251 17.16 -18.93 -20.05
CA PHE A 251 18.23 -19.93 -20.06
C PHE A 251 19.31 -19.61 -19.00
N SER A 252 19.78 -20.61 -18.27
CA SER A 252 20.99 -20.55 -17.44
C SER A 252 21.02 -19.35 -16.48
N GLY A 253 20.03 -19.21 -15.59
CA GLY A 253 19.91 -18.01 -14.74
C GLY A 253 18.91 -18.17 -13.60
N SER A 254 18.46 -17.06 -13.03
CA SER A 254 17.50 -17.08 -11.93
C SER A 254 16.59 -15.86 -11.87
N THR A 255 15.35 -16.08 -11.45
CA THR A 255 14.49 -15.04 -10.88
C THR A 255 14.35 -15.37 -9.40
N LEU A 256 14.98 -14.57 -8.53
CA LEU A 256 15.06 -14.89 -7.11
C LEU A 256 13.71 -14.76 -6.39
N GLY A 257 12.78 -13.98 -6.94
CA GLY A 257 11.40 -13.88 -6.47
C GLY A 257 10.39 -14.53 -7.40
N ARG A 258 9.19 -13.94 -7.51
CA ARG A 258 8.05 -14.52 -8.24
C ARG A 258 8.03 -14.12 -9.72
N ALA A 259 7.47 -14.96 -10.58
CA ALA A 259 7.38 -14.73 -12.02
C ALA A 259 5.97 -14.98 -12.60
N VAL A 260 5.54 -14.10 -13.52
CA VAL A 260 4.36 -14.26 -14.37
C VAL A 260 4.75 -14.13 -15.84
N ILE A 261 4.30 -15.05 -16.66
CA ILE A 261 4.47 -15.05 -18.11
C ILE A 261 3.07 -15.06 -18.75
N GLY A 262 2.74 -13.99 -19.45
CA GLY A 262 1.41 -13.75 -20.03
C GLY A 262 0.97 -14.69 -21.13
N GLY A 263 1.89 -15.47 -21.68
CA GLY A 263 1.65 -16.47 -22.71
C GLY A 263 2.58 -17.65 -22.50
N SER A 264 3.36 -18.02 -23.52
CA SER A 264 4.20 -19.23 -23.46
C SER A 264 5.58 -18.97 -22.87
N ALA A 265 6.09 -19.93 -22.11
CA ALA A 265 7.41 -19.89 -21.49
C ALA A 265 8.27 -21.08 -21.93
N ASN A 266 9.50 -20.81 -22.36
CA ASN A 266 10.55 -21.82 -22.56
C ASN A 266 11.67 -21.55 -21.56
N ILE A 267 11.78 -22.41 -20.55
CA ILE A 267 12.68 -22.22 -19.41
C ILE A 267 13.66 -23.39 -19.36
N SER A 268 14.96 -23.10 -19.29
CA SER A 268 15.98 -24.14 -19.17
C SER A 268 17.19 -23.75 -18.32
N SER A 269 17.64 -24.68 -17.49
CA SER A 269 18.71 -24.45 -16.50
C SER A 269 18.49 -23.18 -15.66
N TYR A 270 17.25 -22.95 -15.22
CA TYR A 270 16.84 -21.68 -14.61
C TYR A 270 16.13 -21.90 -13.28
N GLY A 271 16.38 -21.05 -12.28
CA GLY A 271 15.76 -21.13 -10.95
C GLY A 271 14.73 -20.03 -10.69
N ILE A 272 13.63 -20.34 -9.98
CA ILE A 272 12.60 -19.36 -9.61
C ILE A 272 12.29 -19.42 -8.11
N GLY A 273 12.25 -18.25 -7.46
CA GLY A 273 11.81 -18.12 -6.07
C GLY A 273 12.83 -18.56 -5.02
N GLN A 274 14.12 -18.56 -5.36
CA GLN A 274 15.21 -18.98 -4.45
C GLN A 274 15.29 -18.14 -3.17
N SER A 275 14.97 -16.85 -3.23
CA SER A 275 15.01 -15.94 -2.08
C SER A 275 13.65 -15.79 -1.39
N LEU A 276 12.63 -16.55 -1.81
CA LEU A 276 11.32 -16.53 -1.18
C LEU A 276 11.27 -17.47 0.02
N THR A 277 10.41 -17.17 0.98
CA THR A 277 10.06 -18.11 2.04
C THR A 277 9.17 -19.22 1.49
N ASN A 278 9.33 -20.44 2.03
CA ASN A 278 8.48 -21.57 1.72
C ASN A 278 7.00 -21.20 1.93
N SER A 279 6.21 -21.29 0.87
CA SER A 279 4.79 -20.95 0.89
C SER A 279 3.90 -22.08 1.43
N ASN A 280 4.44 -23.28 1.63
CA ASN A 280 3.69 -24.49 1.96
C ASN A 280 2.53 -24.75 0.96
N GLY A 281 2.74 -24.43 -0.31
CA GLY A 281 1.75 -24.57 -1.38
C GLY A 281 0.68 -23.48 -1.44
N LEU A 282 0.77 -22.42 -0.62
CA LEU A 282 -0.24 -21.34 -0.57
C LEU A 282 0.01 -20.20 -1.58
N ARG A 283 1.19 -20.15 -2.19
CA ARG A 283 1.60 -19.05 -3.10
C ARG A 283 2.07 -19.62 -4.43
N ASP A 284 1.61 -19.00 -5.51
CA ASP A 284 2.09 -19.31 -6.85
C ASP A 284 3.35 -18.48 -7.15
N ASP A 285 4.47 -19.15 -7.40
CA ASP A 285 5.77 -18.50 -7.60
C ASP A 285 6.18 -18.46 -9.08
N LEU A 286 5.65 -19.37 -9.91
CA LEU A 286 5.69 -19.30 -11.37
C LEU A 286 4.27 -19.44 -11.93
N ILE A 287 3.81 -18.45 -12.70
CA ILE A 287 2.52 -18.50 -13.41
C ILE A 287 2.79 -18.31 -14.91
N VAL A 288 2.34 -19.24 -15.75
CA VAL A 288 2.47 -19.19 -17.22
C VAL A 288 1.09 -19.36 -17.84
N GLN A 289 0.54 -18.34 -18.50
CA GLN A 289 -0.86 -18.36 -18.92
C GLN A 289 -1.13 -19.21 -20.18
N SER A 290 -0.09 -19.73 -20.83
CA SER A 290 -0.21 -20.61 -22.00
C SER A 290 0.59 -21.90 -21.82
N VAL A 291 1.52 -22.21 -22.73
CA VAL A 291 2.34 -23.42 -22.71
C VAL A 291 3.62 -23.17 -21.89
N LEU A 292 3.89 -24.02 -20.92
CA LEU A 292 5.15 -24.06 -20.18
C LEU A 292 6.01 -25.22 -20.70
N THR A 293 7.20 -24.92 -21.21
CA THR A 293 8.27 -25.90 -21.41
C THR A 293 9.37 -25.61 -20.39
N TYR A 294 9.70 -26.57 -19.53
CA TYR A 294 10.71 -26.40 -18.49
C TYR A 294 11.67 -27.60 -18.45
N SER A 295 12.97 -27.38 -18.64
CA SER A 295 14.00 -28.41 -18.54
C SER A 295 15.20 -27.98 -17.69
N GLY A 296 15.54 -28.72 -16.65
CA GLY A 296 16.63 -28.37 -15.73
C GLY A 296 16.35 -27.12 -14.93
N GLY A 297 16.14 -27.26 -13.62
CA GLY A 297 15.90 -26.11 -12.75
C GLY A 297 14.96 -26.41 -11.61
N GLN A 298 14.53 -25.37 -10.90
CA GLN A 298 13.69 -25.54 -9.74
C GLN A 298 12.84 -24.29 -9.47
N VAL A 299 11.58 -24.52 -9.08
CA VAL A 299 10.74 -23.53 -8.39
C VAL A 299 10.79 -23.84 -6.91
N TYR A 300 11.46 -22.98 -6.14
CA TYR A 300 12.01 -23.38 -4.84
C TYR A 300 10.97 -23.42 -3.71
N ASN A 301 10.01 -22.51 -3.70
CA ASN A 301 9.25 -22.18 -2.50
C ASN A 301 7.73 -22.02 -2.73
N GLY A 302 7.21 -22.38 -3.90
CA GLY A 302 5.80 -22.23 -4.20
C GLY A 302 5.37 -22.97 -5.45
N ASN A 303 4.11 -22.73 -5.84
CA ASN A 303 3.46 -23.47 -6.90
C ASN A 303 3.93 -23.01 -8.29
N VAL A 304 3.81 -23.94 -9.24
CA VAL A 304 3.84 -23.69 -10.68
C VAL A 304 2.42 -23.77 -11.21
N VAL A 305 1.99 -22.72 -11.92
CA VAL A 305 0.69 -22.64 -12.57
C VAL A 305 0.90 -22.51 -14.07
N TYR A 306 0.20 -23.33 -14.86
CA TYR A 306 0.22 -23.23 -16.32
C TYR A 306 -1.20 -23.14 -16.91
N GLY A 307 -1.34 -22.52 -18.07
CA GLY A 307 -2.64 -22.23 -18.66
C GLY A 307 -3.16 -23.29 -19.62
N LEU A 308 -2.35 -23.69 -20.62
CA LEU A 308 -2.75 -24.65 -21.66
C LEU A 308 -2.15 -26.04 -21.44
N SER A 309 -0.83 -26.13 -21.36
CA SER A 309 -0.11 -27.40 -21.14
C SER A 309 1.24 -27.14 -20.52
N ALA A 310 1.75 -28.11 -19.76
CA ALA A 310 3.11 -28.10 -19.23
C ALA A 310 3.89 -29.32 -19.73
N ILE A 311 5.08 -29.07 -20.28
CA ILE A 311 6.09 -30.05 -20.63
C ILE A 311 7.27 -29.81 -19.69
N MET A 312 7.34 -30.59 -18.62
CA MET A 312 8.41 -30.49 -17.62
C MET A 312 9.31 -31.72 -17.71
N SER A 313 10.61 -31.50 -17.91
CA SER A 313 11.59 -32.58 -17.89
C SER A 313 11.73 -33.16 -16.47
N PRO A 314 12.18 -34.43 -16.33
CA PRO A 314 12.34 -35.09 -15.02
C PRO A 314 13.33 -34.40 -14.07
N ASP A 315 14.16 -33.49 -14.57
CA ASP A 315 15.18 -32.73 -13.85
C ASP A 315 14.69 -31.34 -13.39
N VAL A 316 13.38 -31.09 -13.44
CA VAL A 316 12.75 -29.89 -12.87
C VAL A 316 12.09 -30.22 -11.53
N PHE A 317 12.45 -29.47 -10.49
CA PHE A 317 11.97 -29.71 -9.13
C PHE A 317 10.99 -28.62 -8.66
N VAL A 318 9.98 -29.02 -7.89
CA VAL A 318 9.03 -28.12 -7.20
C VAL A 318 8.82 -28.62 -5.77
N PRO A 319 9.86 -28.62 -4.91
CA PRO A 319 9.85 -29.36 -3.65
C PRO A 319 8.87 -28.83 -2.59
N ASN A 320 8.47 -27.56 -2.71
CA ASN A 320 7.66 -26.85 -1.71
C ASN A 320 6.34 -26.31 -2.28
N GLY A 321 5.87 -26.91 -3.37
CA GLY A 321 4.67 -26.48 -4.05
C GLY A 321 4.08 -27.58 -4.91
N THR A 322 3.09 -27.19 -5.70
CA THR A 322 2.40 -28.07 -6.63
C THR A 322 2.48 -27.52 -8.05
N VAL A 323 2.31 -28.40 -9.04
CA VAL A 323 2.14 -28.01 -10.43
C VAL A 323 0.67 -28.18 -10.78
N ARG A 324 0.00 -27.11 -11.21
CA ARG A 324 -1.44 -27.14 -11.53
C ARG A 324 -1.80 -26.33 -12.76
N GLN A 325 -2.84 -26.76 -13.46
CA GLN A 325 -3.41 -26.00 -14.57
C GLN A 325 -4.42 -24.98 -14.04
N ALA A 326 -4.25 -23.70 -14.39
CA ALA A 326 -5.25 -22.66 -14.16
C ALA A 326 -4.97 -21.43 -15.02
N GLN A 327 -6.04 -20.70 -15.37
CA GLN A 327 -5.97 -19.36 -15.93
C GLN A 327 -6.14 -18.36 -14.79
N ILE A 328 -5.10 -17.55 -14.52
CA ILE A 328 -5.09 -16.66 -13.34
C ILE A 328 -5.45 -15.21 -13.68
N TYR A 329 -5.08 -14.73 -14.87
CA TYR A 329 -5.18 -13.32 -15.24
C TYR A 329 -5.76 -13.16 -16.64
N ASN A 330 -6.56 -12.11 -16.82
CA ASN A 330 -6.94 -11.62 -18.13
C ASN A 330 -5.78 -10.78 -18.71
N MET A 331 -4.92 -11.41 -19.51
CA MET A 331 -3.70 -10.75 -20.00
C MET A 331 -3.97 -9.59 -20.96
N ALA A 332 -5.12 -9.57 -21.64
CA ALA A 332 -5.51 -8.44 -22.48
C ALA A 332 -5.75 -7.19 -21.62
N GLN A 333 -6.47 -7.36 -20.50
CA GLN A 333 -6.71 -6.29 -19.53
C GLN A 333 -5.40 -5.83 -18.87
N VAL A 334 -4.61 -6.75 -18.34
CA VAL A 334 -3.34 -6.42 -17.66
C VAL A 334 -2.36 -5.72 -18.61
N THR A 335 -2.31 -6.16 -19.87
CA THR A 335 -1.52 -5.49 -20.92
C THR A 335 -1.96 -4.06 -21.13
N SER A 336 -3.28 -3.82 -21.23
CA SER A 336 -3.83 -2.48 -21.36
C SER A 336 -3.50 -1.60 -20.16
N GLU A 337 -3.62 -2.13 -18.95
CA GLU A 337 -3.33 -1.43 -17.69
C GLU A 337 -1.85 -1.01 -17.61
N LEU A 338 -0.91 -1.93 -17.83
CA LEU A 338 0.53 -1.65 -17.74
C LEU A 338 1.03 -0.72 -18.84
N ARG A 339 0.45 -0.81 -20.05
CA ARG A 339 0.72 0.14 -21.14
C ARG A 339 0.17 1.53 -20.83
N THR A 340 -1.03 1.61 -20.27
CA THR A 340 -1.64 2.87 -19.83
C THR A 340 -0.84 3.50 -18.70
N LEU A 341 -0.40 2.71 -17.73
CA LEU A 341 0.50 3.15 -16.65
C LEU A 341 1.78 3.74 -17.24
N SER A 342 2.49 2.98 -18.07
CA SER A 342 3.76 3.43 -18.68
C SER A 342 3.61 4.72 -19.48
N ALA A 343 2.52 4.84 -20.28
CA ALA A 343 2.21 6.06 -21.01
C ALA A 343 1.87 7.24 -20.09
N ARG A 344 1.10 7.02 -19.02
CA ARG A 344 0.74 8.07 -18.05
C ARG A 344 1.98 8.57 -17.31
N LEU A 345 2.84 7.66 -16.86
CA LEU A 345 4.09 8.03 -16.18
C LEU A 345 4.99 8.88 -17.08
N SER A 346 5.01 8.64 -18.40
CA SER A 346 5.80 9.43 -19.34
C SER A 346 5.29 10.85 -19.56
N GLN A 347 4.04 11.13 -19.21
CA GLN A 347 3.46 12.48 -19.27
C GLN A 347 3.69 13.30 -17.99
N LEU A 348 4.27 12.70 -16.94
CA LEU A 348 4.56 13.45 -15.71
C LEU A 348 5.63 14.52 -15.99
N PRO A 349 5.40 15.79 -15.58
CA PRO A 349 6.40 16.84 -15.73
C PRO A 349 7.69 16.47 -15.03
N ALA A 350 8.82 16.64 -15.72
CA ALA A 350 10.12 16.50 -15.09
C ALA A 350 10.30 17.59 -14.03
N ASN A 351 10.67 17.19 -12.82
CA ASN A 351 11.06 18.10 -11.73
C ASN A 351 12.51 17.85 -11.26
N GLY A 352 13.20 16.87 -11.84
CA GLY A 352 14.63 16.64 -11.68
C GLY A 352 15.41 17.03 -12.93
N ALA A 353 16.68 17.41 -12.75
CA ALA A 353 17.60 17.73 -13.85
C ALA A 353 18.34 16.48 -14.32
N SER A 354 18.52 16.34 -15.63
CA SER A 354 19.31 15.27 -16.25
C SER A 354 20.32 15.84 -17.23
N GLY A 355 21.54 15.31 -17.26
CA GLY A 355 22.53 15.73 -18.24
C GLY A 355 23.79 14.88 -18.24
N ASN A 356 24.62 15.05 -19.28
CA ASN A 356 25.92 14.41 -19.37
C ASN A 356 26.97 15.20 -18.56
N GLN A 357 27.67 14.54 -17.66
CA GLN A 357 28.84 15.08 -16.96
C GLN A 357 30.00 14.09 -17.08
N SER A 358 31.07 14.52 -17.77
CA SER A 358 32.27 13.71 -17.99
C SER A 358 31.99 12.31 -18.57
N GLY A 359 31.01 12.20 -19.47
CA GLY A 359 30.61 10.94 -20.10
C GLY A 359 29.61 10.10 -19.30
N SER A 360 29.21 10.53 -18.10
CA SER A 360 28.17 9.86 -17.29
C SER A 360 26.84 10.61 -17.39
N LEU A 361 25.73 9.87 -17.35
CA LEU A 361 24.41 10.44 -17.19
C LEU A 361 24.19 10.76 -15.70
N VAL A 362 24.01 12.04 -15.37
CA VAL A 362 23.75 12.49 -14.01
C VAL A 362 22.32 12.99 -13.91
N LEU A 363 21.57 12.40 -12.98
CA LEU A 363 20.20 12.72 -12.64
C LEU A 363 20.19 13.33 -11.23
N THR A 364 19.81 14.60 -11.11
CA THR A 364 19.79 15.32 -9.84
C THR A 364 18.37 15.80 -9.52
N GLY A 365 17.83 15.33 -8.41
CA GLY A 365 16.52 15.72 -7.90
C GLY A 365 16.62 16.27 -6.47
N THR A 366 15.65 17.08 -6.07
CA THR A 366 15.58 17.69 -4.73
C THR A 366 14.22 17.48 -4.05
N ASP A 367 13.27 16.86 -4.74
CA ASP A 367 11.94 16.57 -4.21
C ASP A 367 12.02 15.41 -3.22
N SER A 368 11.47 15.58 -2.02
CA SER A 368 11.54 14.59 -0.95
C SER A 368 10.63 13.38 -1.17
N GLU A 369 9.66 13.47 -2.09
CA GLU A 369 8.70 12.40 -2.39
C GLU A 369 9.01 11.74 -3.75
N ARG A 370 9.11 12.55 -4.82
CA ARG A 370 9.27 12.02 -6.18
C ARG A 370 10.03 12.98 -7.10
N ASN A 371 11.10 12.44 -7.69
CA ASN A 371 11.92 13.08 -8.71
C ASN A 371 11.68 12.39 -10.06
N VAL A 372 11.14 13.14 -11.01
CA VAL A 372 10.83 12.72 -12.38
C VAL A 372 11.88 13.27 -13.33
N PHE A 373 12.49 12.38 -14.11
CA PHE A 373 13.53 12.68 -15.08
C PHE A 373 13.06 12.29 -16.49
N SER A 374 13.44 13.08 -17.49
CA SER A 374 13.25 12.74 -18.90
C SER A 374 14.61 12.47 -19.55
N VAL A 375 14.81 11.28 -20.08
CA VAL A 375 16.08 10.81 -20.63
C VAL A 375 15.85 10.19 -22.00
N SER A 376 16.72 10.46 -22.98
CA SER A 376 16.66 9.73 -24.25
C SER A 376 17.36 8.36 -24.13
N ALA A 377 16.83 7.35 -24.81
CA ALA A 377 17.46 6.02 -24.85
C ALA A 377 18.86 6.09 -25.48
N THR A 378 19.12 7.07 -26.36
CA THR A 378 20.43 7.37 -26.91
C THR A 378 21.40 7.83 -25.83
N ASP A 379 21.05 8.84 -25.03
CA ASP A 379 21.91 9.35 -23.95
C ASP A 379 22.18 8.27 -22.90
N LEU A 380 21.13 7.49 -22.56
CA LEU A 380 21.25 6.36 -21.64
C LEU A 380 22.24 5.30 -22.15
N SER A 381 22.20 5.02 -23.45
CA SER A 381 23.06 4.01 -24.09
C SER A 381 24.52 4.47 -24.16
N LEU A 382 24.75 5.75 -24.48
CA LEU A 382 26.08 6.36 -24.64
C LEU A 382 26.79 6.64 -23.31
N ALA A 383 26.06 6.74 -22.19
CA ALA A 383 26.65 7.04 -20.89
C ALA A 383 27.59 5.93 -20.39
N ASN A 384 28.76 6.29 -19.87
CA ASN A 384 29.72 5.36 -19.25
C ASN A 384 29.31 4.93 -17.83
N GLY A 385 28.44 5.71 -17.19
CA GLY A 385 27.85 5.45 -15.88
C GLY A 385 26.57 6.25 -15.70
N ILE A 386 25.74 5.85 -14.75
CA ILE A 386 24.49 6.55 -14.40
C ILE A 386 24.56 6.92 -12.92
N TYR A 387 24.36 8.20 -12.59
CA TYR A 387 24.33 8.70 -11.22
C TYR A 387 22.93 9.25 -10.94
N ILE A 388 22.28 8.68 -9.92
CA ILE A 388 20.95 9.06 -9.45
C ILE A 388 21.13 9.73 -8.08
N ASN A 389 21.09 11.05 -8.06
CA ASN A 389 21.29 11.87 -6.88
C ASN A 389 19.95 12.48 -6.46
N VAL A 390 19.29 11.86 -5.49
CA VAL A 390 17.94 12.24 -5.02
C VAL A 390 17.85 12.13 -3.49
N PRO A 391 16.95 12.87 -2.82
CA PRO A 391 16.77 12.72 -1.38
C PRO A 391 16.52 11.27 -0.97
N VAL A 392 17.14 10.83 0.12
CA VAL A 392 16.96 9.46 0.64
C VAL A 392 15.48 9.21 0.93
N GLY A 393 14.95 8.08 0.46
CA GLY A 393 13.53 7.73 0.59
C GLY A 393 12.61 8.30 -0.50
N SER A 394 13.09 9.26 -1.31
CA SER A 394 12.33 9.74 -2.47
C SER A 394 12.34 8.73 -3.62
N THR A 395 11.40 8.89 -4.54
CA THR A 395 11.27 8.07 -5.75
C THR A 395 12.05 8.68 -6.89
N ALA A 396 12.78 7.88 -7.67
CA ALA A 396 13.35 8.31 -8.94
C ALA A 396 12.58 7.62 -10.09
N LEU A 397 11.77 8.41 -10.81
CA LEU A 397 11.10 7.97 -12.03
C LEU A 397 11.89 8.47 -13.24
N ILE A 398 12.53 7.56 -13.97
CA ILE A 398 13.29 7.87 -15.18
C ILE A 398 12.45 7.49 -16.40
N ASN A 399 11.81 8.47 -17.01
CA ASN A 399 11.08 8.28 -18.27
C ASN A 399 12.07 8.27 -19.43
N VAL A 400 12.17 7.12 -20.11
CA VAL A 400 13.14 6.91 -21.20
C VAL A 400 12.42 6.92 -22.55
N SER A 401 12.67 7.95 -23.36
CA SER A 401 12.13 8.08 -24.72
C SER A 401 12.99 7.36 -25.75
N GLY A 402 12.39 6.73 -26.75
CA GLY A 402 13.08 6.05 -27.85
C GLY A 402 12.60 4.62 -28.08
N ILE A 403 12.70 4.17 -29.33
CA ILE A 403 12.21 2.85 -29.78
C ILE A 403 13.15 1.71 -29.41
N SER A 404 14.44 2.01 -29.17
CA SER A 404 15.45 1.05 -28.76
C SER A 404 16.37 1.66 -27.69
N GLY A 405 16.75 0.86 -26.70
CA GLY A 405 17.66 1.28 -25.64
C GLY A 405 18.64 0.18 -25.25
N THR A 406 19.80 0.59 -24.72
CA THR A 406 20.83 -0.32 -24.21
C THR A 406 21.28 0.12 -22.82
N LEU A 407 21.20 -0.79 -21.86
CA LEU A 407 21.85 -0.69 -20.55
C LEU A 407 22.96 -1.74 -20.52
N ALA A 408 24.17 -1.36 -20.93
CA ALA A 408 25.28 -2.31 -20.96
C ALA A 408 26.62 -1.73 -20.55
N ASN A 409 27.45 -2.59 -19.93
CA ASN A 409 28.85 -2.32 -19.58
C ASN A 409 29.05 -1.00 -18.81
N LYS A 410 28.17 -0.70 -17.87
CA LYS A 410 28.19 0.54 -17.08
C LYS A 410 27.75 0.29 -15.64
N ALA A 411 28.12 1.18 -14.74
CA ALA A 411 27.67 1.16 -13.35
C ALA A 411 26.53 2.16 -13.14
N ILE A 412 25.62 1.84 -12.22
CA ILE A 412 24.58 2.74 -11.74
C ILE A 412 24.86 3.02 -10.26
N TYR A 413 24.90 4.30 -9.91
CA TYR A 413 25.11 4.81 -8.56
C TYR A 413 23.84 5.50 -8.08
N ILE A 414 23.38 5.19 -6.87
CA ILE A 414 22.31 5.91 -6.19
C ILE A 414 22.95 6.62 -5.01
N ASN A 415 22.96 7.96 -5.01
CA ASN A 415 23.60 8.78 -3.97
C ASN A 415 25.05 8.36 -3.68
N ASN A 416 25.82 8.13 -4.76
CA ASN A 416 27.21 7.63 -4.76
C ASN A 416 27.41 6.19 -4.26
N ASP A 417 26.34 5.44 -3.98
CA ASP A 417 26.41 4.00 -3.67
C ASP A 417 26.15 3.16 -4.94
N ASN A 418 27.04 2.21 -5.24
CA ASN A 418 26.85 1.21 -6.30
C ASN A 418 26.71 -0.22 -5.75
N SER A 419 26.58 -0.39 -4.43
CA SER A 419 26.36 -1.65 -3.77
C SER A 419 25.02 -2.27 -4.19
N ASP A 420 24.89 -3.59 -4.09
CA ASP A 420 23.61 -4.28 -4.33
C ASP A 420 22.66 -4.24 -3.12
N ALA A 421 22.94 -3.37 -2.13
CA ALA A 421 22.12 -3.24 -0.93
C ALA A 421 20.72 -2.67 -1.26
N PRO A 422 19.68 -3.01 -0.47
CA PRO A 422 18.31 -2.58 -0.75
C PRO A 422 18.13 -1.04 -0.75
N ALA A 423 18.93 -0.32 0.04
CA ALA A 423 18.73 1.09 0.32
C ALA A 423 18.72 1.95 -0.97
N GLY A 424 17.52 2.35 -1.39
CA GLY A 424 17.29 3.27 -2.50
C GLY A 424 16.93 2.62 -3.84
N GLN A 425 17.44 1.42 -4.17
CA GLN A 425 17.18 0.79 -5.47
C GLN A 425 15.71 0.36 -5.65
N GLU A 426 15.02 0.00 -4.57
CA GLU A 426 13.57 -0.29 -4.55
C GLU A 426 12.70 0.93 -4.90
N ARG A 427 13.28 2.14 -4.97
CA ARG A 427 12.56 3.40 -5.29
C ARG A 427 12.94 3.97 -6.65
N VAL A 428 13.67 3.22 -7.47
CA VAL A 428 14.05 3.61 -8.83
C VAL A 428 13.19 2.85 -9.85
N LEU A 429 12.57 3.57 -10.78
CA LEU A 429 11.82 3.02 -11.90
C LEU A 429 12.30 3.60 -13.23
N PHE A 430 12.81 2.73 -14.10
CA PHE A 430 13.07 3.05 -15.50
C PHE A 430 11.83 2.72 -16.33
N ASN A 431 11.15 3.76 -16.81
CA ASN A 431 9.96 3.63 -17.64
C ASN A 431 10.32 3.83 -19.13
N PHE A 432 10.55 2.72 -19.84
CA PHE A 432 10.80 2.69 -21.28
C PHE A 432 9.47 2.64 -22.05
N TYR A 433 8.80 3.78 -22.12
CA TYR A 433 7.40 3.86 -22.56
C TYR A 433 7.18 3.73 -24.07
N GLN A 434 8.25 3.76 -24.87
CA GLN A 434 8.21 3.60 -26.34
C GLN A 434 9.00 2.41 -26.86
N ALA A 435 9.85 1.80 -26.02
CA ALA A 435 10.85 0.85 -26.50
C ALA A 435 10.19 -0.43 -27.02
N SER A 436 10.44 -0.78 -28.27
CA SER A 436 10.12 -2.10 -28.83
C SER A 436 11.25 -3.11 -28.61
N SER A 437 12.47 -2.63 -28.31
CA SER A 437 13.62 -3.47 -27.98
C SER A 437 14.47 -2.85 -26.88
N LEU A 438 14.87 -3.65 -25.89
CA LEU A 438 15.74 -3.22 -24.81
C LEU A 438 16.83 -4.26 -24.57
N THR A 439 18.10 -3.86 -24.65
CA THR A 439 19.23 -4.73 -24.32
C THR A 439 19.75 -4.37 -22.94
N VAL A 440 19.85 -5.36 -22.04
CA VAL A 440 20.46 -5.23 -20.72
C VAL A 440 21.59 -6.26 -20.64
N SER A 441 22.85 -5.84 -20.60
CA SER A 441 23.97 -6.78 -20.60
C SER A 441 25.17 -6.34 -19.79
N SER A 442 25.80 -7.27 -19.06
CA SER A 442 27.05 -6.96 -18.33
C SER A 442 26.89 -5.75 -17.42
N ILE A 443 25.77 -5.68 -16.70
CA ILE A 443 25.36 -4.58 -15.83
C ILE A 443 24.61 -5.10 -14.61
N SER A 444 24.75 -4.41 -13.48
CA SER A 444 23.84 -4.49 -12.34
C SER A 444 22.88 -3.31 -12.38
N VAL A 445 21.66 -3.53 -12.87
CA VAL A 445 20.62 -2.48 -12.91
C VAL A 445 20.08 -2.27 -11.50
N LYS A 446 20.18 -1.03 -11.01
CA LYS A 446 19.67 -0.61 -9.70
C LYS A 446 18.28 -0.02 -9.87
N GLY A 447 17.26 -0.85 -9.70
CA GLY A 447 15.86 -0.44 -9.84
C GLY A 447 15.06 -1.31 -10.80
N SER A 448 13.79 -0.95 -10.90
CA SER A 448 12.79 -1.67 -11.67
C SER A 448 12.72 -1.16 -13.10
N ILE A 449 12.33 -2.04 -14.03
CA ILE A 449 12.17 -1.77 -15.46
C ILE A 449 10.70 -1.95 -15.82
N LEU A 450 10.08 -0.92 -16.37
CA LEU A 450 8.77 -0.95 -17.01
C LEU A 450 8.94 -0.67 -18.51
N ALA A 451 8.85 -1.71 -19.32
CA ALA A 451 9.05 -1.69 -20.78
C ALA A 451 7.95 -2.52 -21.50
N PRO A 452 6.66 -2.15 -21.37
CA PRO A 452 5.52 -3.02 -21.74
C PRO A 452 5.33 -3.25 -23.25
N TYR A 453 6.19 -2.67 -24.09
CA TYR A 453 6.23 -2.91 -25.54
C TYR A 453 7.48 -3.66 -25.98
N ALA A 454 8.47 -3.82 -25.10
CA ALA A 454 9.79 -4.27 -25.49
C ALA A 454 9.90 -5.79 -25.53
N LEU A 455 10.63 -6.26 -26.54
CA LEU A 455 11.47 -7.44 -26.39
C LEU A 455 12.70 -7.05 -25.57
N LEU A 456 12.79 -7.55 -24.34
CA LEU A 456 13.91 -7.31 -23.45
C LEU A 456 14.92 -8.47 -23.56
N ASN A 457 16.15 -8.18 -23.96
CA ASN A 457 17.25 -9.14 -24.00
C ASN A 457 18.19 -8.89 -22.81
N LEU A 458 18.16 -9.78 -21.81
CA LEU A 458 18.92 -9.68 -20.57
C LEU A 458 20.01 -10.76 -20.51
N THR A 459 21.28 -10.35 -20.61
CA THR A 459 22.40 -11.30 -20.73
C THR A 459 23.58 -10.96 -19.81
N ASN A 460 24.16 -11.93 -19.11
CA ASN A 460 25.37 -11.72 -18.29
C ASN A 460 25.25 -10.53 -17.31
N GLY A 461 24.08 -10.31 -16.73
CA GLY A 461 23.79 -9.15 -15.89
C GLY A 461 22.70 -9.44 -14.88
N GLN A 462 22.37 -8.44 -14.07
CA GLN A 462 21.32 -8.56 -13.08
C GLN A 462 20.41 -7.32 -13.03
N VAL A 463 19.18 -7.53 -12.61
CA VAL A 463 18.22 -6.46 -12.30
C VAL A 463 17.81 -6.56 -10.84
N ASN A 464 18.08 -5.50 -10.07
CA ASN A 464 17.67 -5.37 -8.68
C ASN A 464 16.32 -4.64 -8.62
N GLY A 465 15.26 -5.29 -9.07
CA GLY A 465 13.93 -4.70 -9.19
C GLY A 465 12.90 -5.61 -9.87
N ASN A 466 11.72 -5.07 -10.15
CA ASN A 466 10.76 -5.68 -11.07
C ASN A 466 11.26 -5.56 -12.52
N VAL A 467 10.96 -6.55 -13.34
CA VAL A 467 11.16 -6.54 -14.79
C VAL A 467 9.82 -6.78 -15.46
N ILE A 468 9.24 -5.73 -16.02
CA ILE A 468 7.98 -5.77 -16.76
C ILE A 468 8.25 -5.50 -18.24
N ALA A 469 8.03 -6.51 -19.09
CA ALA A 469 8.31 -6.42 -20.52
C ALA A 469 7.21 -7.07 -21.36
N ASN A 470 7.16 -6.78 -22.67
CA ASN A 470 6.25 -7.54 -23.55
C ASN A 470 6.74 -8.99 -23.67
N GLN A 471 8.02 -9.14 -24.01
CA GLN A 471 8.71 -10.42 -24.09
C GLN A 471 10.07 -10.32 -23.41
N ILE A 472 10.59 -11.43 -22.92
CA ILE A 472 11.96 -11.49 -22.39
C ILE A 472 12.75 -12.66 -22.97
N LEU A 473 14.02 -12.40 -23.30
CA LEU A 473 15.05 -13.40 -23.54
C LEU A 473 16.12 -13.22 -22.46
N THR A 474 16.35 -14.24 -21.64
CA THR A 474 17.41 -14.18 -20.61
C THR A 474 18.44 -15.27 -20.82
N SER A 475 19.73 -14.94 -20.71
CA SER A 475 20.81 -15.94 -20.69
C SER A 475 21.91 -15.55 -19.70
N SER A 476 22.25 -16.42 -18.75
CA SER A 476 23.31 -16.12 -17.76
C SER A 476 23.03 -14.85 -16.96
N ALA A 477 21.76 -14.66 -16.56
CA ALA A 477 21.31 -13.45 -15.90
C ALA A 477 20.43 -13.72 -14.68
N GLU A 478 20.38 -12.75 -13.77
CA GLU A 478 19.66 -12.83 -12.51
C GLU A 478 18.68 -11.66 -12.33
N ILE A 479 17.43 -11.96 -11.98
CA ILE A 479 16.44 -10.96 -11.56
C ILE A 479 16.28 -11.11 -10.05
N ARG A 480 16.77 -10.14 -9.28
CA ARG A 480 16.83 -10.22 -7.82
C ARG A 480 15.53 -9.85 -7.14
N ASN A 481 15.35 -10.35 -5.91
CA ASN A 481 14.13 -10.18 -5.12
C ASN A 481 14.03 -8.79 -4.46
N TYR A 482 13.99 -7.75 -5.29
CA TYR A 482 13.69 -6.37 -4.90
C TYR A 482 12.42 -5.95 -5.63
N LEU A 483 11.35 -5.63 -4.89
CA LEU A 483 10.12 -5.11 -5.46
C LEU A 483 10.12 -3.59 -5.35
N PHE A 484 9.52 -2.92 -6.33
CA PHE A 484 9.40 -1.48 -6.36
C PHE A 484 8.47 -1.01 -5.24
N ALA A 485 8.98 -0.12 -4.40
CA ALA A 485 8.28 0.49 -3.27
C ALA A 485 8.25 2.03 -3.38
N GLY A 486 8.48 2.56 -4.59
CA GLY A 486 8.47 3.99 -4.86
C GLY A 486 7.05 4.56 -5.01
N CYS A 487 6.94 5.86 -4.76
CA CYS A 487 5.73 6.66 -4.88
C CYS A 487 5.43 7.01 -6.35
N LEU A 488 4.40 6.38 -6.92
CA LEU A 488 3.82 6.80 -8.19
C LEU A 488 2.46 7.49 -7.96
N PRO A 489 2.15 8.57 -8.70
CA PRO A 489 0.88 9.27 -8.51
C PRO A 489 -0.31 8.38 -8.89
N PRO A 490 -1.50 8.63 -8.31
CA PRO A 490 -2.71 7.90 -8.66
C PRO A 490 -3.16 8.29 -10.07
N GLN A 491 -4.13 7.56 -10.61
CA GLN A 491 -4.76 7.92 -11.89
C GLN A 491 -5.44 9.28 -11.83
#